data_AF-A0A2D5UEV1-F1
#
_entry.id   AF-A0A2D5UEV1-F1
#
_cell.length_a   1.000
_cell.length_b   1.000
_cell.length_c   1.000
_cell.angle_alpha   90.00
_cell.angle_beta   90.00
_cell.angle_gamma   90.00
#
_symmetry.space_group_name_H-M   'P 1'
#
loop_
_entity.id
_entity.type
_entity.pdbx_description
1 polymer ?
#
loop_
_entity_poly.entity_id
_entity_poly.type
_entity_poly.pdbx_seq_one_letter_code
_entity_poly.pdbx_strand_id
1 'polypeptide(L)' 'APLGKAHRHLRREMECSPCFERVCPLGHHRCMKEISPEEVAEEVEEILANALPVRPAETPK' A
#
# COMPACT_ATOMS: atom_id res chain seq x y z
N ALA A 1 6.01 -11.28 4.36
CA ALA A 1 4.61 -10.79 4.28
C ALA A 1 4.27 -10.09 5.60
N PRO A 2 3.46 -9.03 5.59
CA PRO A 2 3.04 -8.33 6.80
C PRO A 2 2.32 -9.27 7.78
N LEU A 3 2.43 -8.97 9.08
CA LEU A 3 1.84 -9.74 10.16
C LEU A 3 0.40 -9.27 10.43
N GLY A 4 -0.50 -10.21 10.76
CA GLY A 4 -1.90 -9.90 11.11
C GLY A 4 -2.88 -10.00 9.93
N LYS A 5 -4.18 -10.01 10.25
CA LYS A 5 -5.27 -10.21 9.28
C LYS A 5 -5.71 -8.92 8.56
N ALA A 6 -5.45 -7.76 9.16
CA ALA A 6 -5.85 -6.46 8.64
C ALA A 6 -4.67 -5.81 7.89
N HIS A 7 -4.34 -6.36 6.73
CA HIS A 7 -3.37 -5.74 5.82
C HIS A 7 -3.85 -5.92 4.38
N ARG A 8 -3.45 -4.99 3.52
CA ARG A 8 -3.65 -5.07 2.08
C ARG A 8 -2.34 -4.73 1.38
N HIS A 9 -2.01 -5.48 0.34
CA HIS A 9 -0.75 -5.32 -0.39
C HIS A 9 -1.05 -4.73 -1.77
N LEU A 10 -0.82 -3.42 -1.90
CA LEU A 10 -0.95 -2.72 -3.17
C LEU A 10 0.32 -2.93 -3.99
N ARG A 11 0.16 -3.55 -5.16
CA ARG A 11 1.25 -3.82 -6.09
C ARG A 11 0.73 -3.72 -7.51
N ARG A 12 1.43 -2.95 -8.34
CA ARG A 12 1.20 -2.98 -9.79
C ARG A 12 1.86 -4.22 -10.41
N GLU A 13 1.07 -5.06 -11.06
CA GLU A 13 1.57 -6.23 -11.78
C GLU A 13 2.11 -5.83 -13.15
N MET A 14 3.37 -6.16 -13.41
CA MET A 14 4.08 -5.79 -14.63
C MET A 14 5.34 -6.65 -14.78
N GLU A 15 5.85 -6.79 -15.99
CA GLU A 15 6.97 -7.70 -16.30
C GLU A 15 8.24 -7.43 -15.48
N CYS A 16 8.46 -6.19 -15.05
CA CYS A 16 9.62 -5.81 -14.24
C CYS A 16 9.34 -5.83 -12.70
N SER A 17 8.17 -6.29 -12.27
CA SER A 17 7.72 -6.28 -10.87
C SER A 17 7.47 -7.72 -10.39
N PRO A 18 7.98 -8.13 -9.21
CA PRO A 18 8.78 -7.35 -8.26
C PRO A 18 10.29 -7.59 -8.43
N CYS A 19 11.07 -6.57 -8.80
CA CYS A 19 12.53 -6.71 -8.92
C CYS A 19 13.29 -6.50 -7.60
N PHE A 20 12.72 -5.77 -6.62
CA PHE A 20 13.33 -5.44 -5.33
C PHE A 20 14.70 -4.75 -5.38
N GLU A 21 15.09 -4.22 -6.55
CA GLU A 21 16.36 -3.53 -6.73
C GLU A 21 16.32 -2.11 -6.16
N ARG A 22 17.45 -1.65 -5.61
CA ARG A 22 17.59 -0.27 -5.12
C ARG A 22 17.48 0.76 -6.24
N VAL A 23 17.97 0.39 -7.43
CA VAL A 23 17.92 1.19 -8.65
C VAL A 23 17.15 0.40 -9.69
N CYS A 24 16.12 0.99 -10.29
CA CYS A 24 15.34 0.28 -11.30
C CYS A 24 16.22 -0.04 -12.52
N PRO A 25 16.33 -1.32 -12.93
CA PRO A 25 17.16 -1.69 -14.09
C PRO A 25 16.65 -1.06 -15.40
N LEU A 26 15.39 -0.65 -15.44
CA LEU A 26 14.76 0.02 -16.59
C LEU A 26 14.73 1.56 -16.44
N GLY A 27 15.22 2.11 -15.34
CA GLY A 27 15.33 3.56 -15.10
C GLY A 27 14.03 4.32 -14.81
N HIS A 28 12.86 3.71 -14.91
CA HIS A 28 11.58 4.45 -14.82
C HIS A 28 10.84 4.33 -13.47
N HIS A 29 11.04 3.26 -12.68
CA HIS A 29 10.32 2.98 -11.42
C HIS A 29 8.77 3.04 -11.56
N ARG A 30 8.23 2.52 -12.67
CA ARG A 30 6.78 2.60 -12.98
C ARG A 30 5.96 1.80 -11.97
N CYS A 31 6.48 0.67 -11.51
CA CYS A 31 5.85 -0.19 -10.49
C CYS A 31 5.49 0.54 -9.19
N MET A 32 6.20 1.60 -8.83
CA MET A 32 5.88 2.45 -7.68
C MET A 32 5.19 3.76 -8.07
N LYS A 33 5.59 4.36 -9.21
CA LYS A 33 5.06 5.66 -9.64
C LYS A 33 3.61 5.63 -10.11
N GLU A 34 3.13 4.49 -10.58
CA GLU A 34 1.77 4.35 -11.07
C GLU A 34 0.73 4.09 -9.96
N ILE A 35 1.18 3.82 -8.74
CA ILE A 35 0.31 3.72 -7.56
C ILE A 35 0.08 5.16 -7.09
N SER A 36 -1.14 5.65 -7.25
CA SER A 36 -1.47 7.04 -6.92
C SER A 36 -1.83 7.18 -5.43
N PRO A 37 -1.67 8.38 -4.84
CA PRO A 37 -2.13 8.65 -3.49
C PRO A 37 -3.64 8.42 -3.30
N GLU A 38 -4.44 8.69 -4.33
CA GLU A 38 -5.90 8.50 -4.32
C GLU A 38 -6.26 7.02 -4.23
N GLU A 39 -5.61 6.16 -5.04
CA GLU A 39 -5.75 4.69 -4.95
C GLU A 39 -5.46 4.20 -3.52
N VAL A 40 -4.38 4.71 -2.91
CA VAL A 40 -4.04 4.34 -1.52
C VAL A 40 -5.10 4.81 -0.51
N ALA A 41 -5.67 6.01 -0.70
CA ALA A 41 -6.68 6.56 0.19
C ALA A 41 -7.98 5.75 0.16
N GLU A 42 -8.46 5.40 -1.03
CA GLU A 42 -9.66 4.57 -1.23
C GLU A 42 -9.51 3.21 -0.54
N GLU A 43 -8.35 2.58 -0.68
CA GLU A 43 -8.04 1.29 -0.09
C GLU A 43 -7.99 1.35 1.46
N VAL A 44 -7.48 2.46 2.01
CA VAL A 44 -7.49 2.70 3.45
C VAL A 44 -8.91 2.91 3.96
N GLU A 45 -9.72 3.71 3.26
CA GLU A 45 -11.13 3.92 3.62
C GLU A 45 -11.90 2.60 3.64
N GLU A 46 -11.69 1.74 2.65
CA GLU A 46 -12.33 0.43 2.58
C GLU A 46 -11.92 -0.49 3.74
N ILE A 47 -10.61 -0.50 4.09
CA ILE A 47 -10.13 -1.26 5.26
C ILE A 47 -10.77 -0.72 6.53
N LEU A 48 -10.83 0.60 6.71
CA LEU A 48 -11.43 1.20 7.89
C LEU A 48 -12.94 0.91 7.99
N ALA A 49 -13.66 0.93 6.86
CA ALA A 49 -15.08 0.59 6.82
C ALA A 49 -15.34 -0.89 7.18
N ASN A 50 -14.47 -1.80 6.71
CA ASN A 50 -14.67 -3.25 6.85
C ASN A 50 -14.03 -3.87 8.11
N ALA A 51 -13.07 -3.21 8.76
CA ALA A 51 -12.22 -3.82 9.79
C ALA A 51 -12.41 -3.31 11.23
N LEU A 52 -13.53 -2.65 11.59
CA LEU A 52 -13.73 -2.27 13.00
C LEU A 52 -13.68 -3.50 13.93
N PRO A 53 -12.83 -3.44 14.97
CA PRO A 53 -13.00 -2.47 16.05
C PRO A 53 -11.98 -1.33 16.00
N VAL A 54 -12.50 -0.10 16.10
CA VAL A 54 -11.74 1.14 16.35
C VAL A 54 -10.75 0.94 17.49
N ARG A 55 -9.46 1.24 17.24
CA ARG A 55 -8.54 1.62 18.33
C ARG A 55 -8.97 3.04 18.76
N PRO A 56 -9.26 3.29 20.06
CA PRO A 56 -9.66 4.62 20.49
C PRO A 56 -8.55 5.61 20.15
N ALA A 57 -8.97 6.73 19.57
CA ALA A 57 -8.12 7.83 19.13
C ALA A 57 -7.01 8.12 20.13
N GLU A 58 -5.77 8.02 19.66
CA GLU A 58 -4.59 8.47 20.37
C GLU A 58 -4.80 9.96 20.64
N THR A 59 -4.98 10.31 21.92
CA THR A 59 -5.24 11.68 22.35
C THR A 59 -4.04 12.54 21.91
N PRO A 60 -4.24 13.63 21.15
CA PRO A 60 -3.18 14.59 20.94
C PRO A 60 -2.74 15.09 22.32
N LYS A 61 -1.45 14.91 22.64
CA LYS A 61 -0.85 15.44 23.86
C LYS A 61 -1.07 16.95 23.96
#